data_AF-A0A3C0PEJ2-F1
#
_entry.id   AF-A0A3C0PEJ2-F1
#
_cell.length_a   1.000
_cell.length_b   1.000
_cell.length_c   1.000
_cell.angle_alpha   90.00
_cell.angle_beta   90.00
_cell.angle_gamma   90.00
#
_symmetry.space_group_name_H-M   'P 1'
#
loop_
_entity.id
_entity.type
_entity.pdbx_description
1 polymer ?
#
loop_
_entity_poly.entity_id
_entity_poly.type
_entity_poly.pdbx_seq_one_letter_code
_entity_poly.pdbx_strand_id
1 'polypeptide(L)'
;MNQLLVFNHHSLPFNSKEKAFSAIPEFLKICLRANNLGLSTILIDDNVDRNWFRLQLAEGYYWQDWYNQNNNDQNKDLIRAFRSIKTRQPFFSSNDIVEGLELFEVKLNAKDYSAFQAAVWHESPVTSFPTRVPWNTSPIPVEVNEINKDGKLISNKSEIDNIYSMSIIDMLEPDLLNNRKESIQSGKEILERKKEICPLVDFCGKTQEHLLSGSFSKTILEQVKDSITGLNSFCEKWNAGIFENYSHENLRKAGLNHNVSGESPTVLQNPALRSEREFWLPDGSKELFENHIKIAKGIRIHFYPDPENKKIYVGYIGSHLRLK
;
A
#
# COMPACT_ATOMS: atom_id res chain seq x y z
N MET A 1 -8.19 5.02 5.65
CA MET A 1 -7.51 6.14 4.94
C MET A 1 -7.92 6.03 3.48
N ASN A 2 -8.06 7.12 2.72
CA ASN A 2 -8.40 7.01 1.29
C ASN A 2 -7.25 6.34 0.52
N GLN A 3 -7.58 5.48 -0.44
CA GLN A 3 -6.62 4.98 -1.42
C GLN A 3 -6.10 6.16 -2.26
N LEU A 4 -4.98 5.99 -2.94
CA LEU A 4 -4.38 7.07 -3.73
C LEU A 4 -4.86 7.02 -5.18
N LEU A 5 -4.89 8.16 -5.83
CA LEU A 5 -4.99 8.30 -7.29
C LEU A 5 -3.82 9.17 -7.75
N VAL A 6 -2.88 8.59 -8.48
CA VAL A 6 -1.69 9.32 -8.89
C VAL A 6 -1.98 10.19 -10.11
N PHE A 7 -1.80 11.51 -10.01
CA PHE A 7 -1.86 12.39 -11.18
C PHE A 7 -0.58 12.25 -12.02
N ASN A 8 -0.73 11.67 -13.20
CA ASN A 8 0.30 11.56 -14.21
C ASN A 8 0.43 12.89 -14.98
N HIS A 9 1.18 13.83 -14.40
CA HIS A 9 1.47 15.13 -15.02
C HIS A 9 2.28 15.02 -16.32
N HIS A 10 2.97 13.91 -16.59
CA HIS A 10 3.64 13.66 -17.88
C HIS A 10 2.67 13.52 -19.06
N SER A 11 1.37 13.41 -18.78
CA SER A 11 0.33 13.53 -19.80
C SER A 11 0.27 14.91 -20.46
N LEU A 12 0.82 15.95 -19.83
CA LEU A 12 0.94 17.29 -20.38
C LEU A 12 2.18 17.43 -21.29
N PRO A 13 2.29 18.53 -22.06
CA PRO A 13 1.27 19.55 -22.34
C PRO A 13 0.24 19.11 -23.39
N PHE A 14 -0.84 19.87 -23.50
CA PHE A 14 -1.76 19.87 -24.64
C PHE A 14 -1.18 20.67 -25.82
N ASN A 15 -1.59 20.31 -27.03
CA ASN A 15 -1.14 20.99 -28.27
C ASN A 15 -1.69 22.42 -28.44
N SER A 16 -2.63 22.86 -27.62
CA SER A 16 -3.28 24.17 -27.74
C SER A 16 -3.96 24.57 -26.43
N LYS A 17 -4.04 25.87 -26.16
CA LYS A 17 -4.76 26.43 -25.01
C LYS A 17 -6.24 26.03 -24.98
N GLU A 18 -6.88 25.98 -26.13
CA GLU A 18 -8.31 25.68 -26.27
C GLU A 18 -8.61 24.25 -25.79
N LYS A 19 -7.82 23.28 -26.26
CA LYS A 19 -7.90 21.88 -25.81
C LYS A 19 -7.65 21.75 -24.31
N ALA A 20 -6.62 22.42 -23.78
CA ALA A 20 -6.35 22.43 -22.35
C ALA A 20 -7.54 22.99 -21.56
N PHE A 21 -8.07 24.14 -21.97
CA PHE A 21 -9.23 24.78 -21.34
C PHE A 21 -10.45 23.85 -21.31
N SER A 22 -10.75 23.17 -22.42
CA SER A 22 -11.90 22.28 -22.52
C SER A 22 -11.76 20.98 -21.71
N ALA A 23 -10.54 20.50 -21.46
CA ALA A 23 -10.30 19.22 -20.80
C ALA A 23 -10.36 19.29 -19.26
N ILE A 24 -10.07 20.45 -18.68
CA ILE A 24 -9.98 20.62 -17.22
C ILE A 24 -11.30 20.29 -16.50
N PRO A 25 -12.49 20.74 -16.95
CA PRO A 25 -13.73 20.40 -16.26
C PRO A 25 -13.97 18.90 -16.13
N GLU A 26 -13.64 18.11 -17.15
CA GLU A 26 -13.78 16.65 -17.10
C GLU A 26 -12.75 16.04 -16.14
N PHE A 27 -11.48 16.45 -16.22
CA PHE A 27 -10.44 15.99 -15.30
C PHE A 27 -10.80 16.25 -13.82
N LEU A 28 -11.34 17.43 -13.50
CA LEU A 28 -11.78 17.75 -12.15
C LEU A 28 -12.98 16.88 -11.71
N LYS A 29 -13.92 16.60 -12.63
CA LYS A 29 -15.04 15.68 -12.37
C LYS A 29 -14.56 14.25 -12.09
N ILE A 30 -13.56 13.76 -12.84
CA ILE A 30 -12.92 12.47 -12.61
C ILE A 30 -12.32 12.43 -11.20
N CYS A 31 -11.54 13.44 -10.82
CA CYS A 31 -10.93 13.51 -9.48
C CYS A 31 -12.01 13.52 -8.37
N LEU A 32 -13.09 14.27 -8.54
CA LEU A 32 -14.21 14.28 -7.59
C LEU A 32 -14.90 12.92 -7.50
N ARG A 33 -15.18 12.28 -8.64
CA ARG A 33 -15.82 10.96 -8.69
C ARG A 33 -14.94 9.92 -8.01
N ALA A 34 -13.64 9.91 -8.31
CA ALA A 34 -12.66 9.05 -7.65
C ALA A 34 -12.62 9.29 -6.13
N ASN A 35 -12.66 10.54 -5.68
CA ASN A 35 -12.72 10.85 -4.25
C ASN A 35 -13.98 10.33 -3.56
N ASN A 36 -15.13 10.38 -4.24
CA ASN A 36 -16.37 9.77 -3.72
C ASN A 36 -16.27 8.24 -3.64
N LEU A 37 -15.48 7.61 -4.52
CA LEU A 37 -15.15 6.18 -4.46
C LEU A 37 -14.11 5.85 -3.38
N GLY A 38 -13.45 6.86 -2.80
CA GLY A 38 -12.46 6.72 -1.73
C GLY A 38 -11.00 6.86 -2.19
N LEU A 39 -10.76 7.41 -3.38
CA LEU A 39 -9.44 7.68 -3.94
C LEU A 39 -9.07 9.17 -3.83
N SER A 40 -7.94 9.49 -3.23
CA SER A 40 -7.45 10.87 -3.13
C SER A 40 -6.37 11.15 -4.17
N THR A 41 -6.65 12.12 -5.05
CA THR A 41 -5.70 12.55 -6.08
C THR A 41 -4.45 13.19 -5.47
N ILE A 42 -3.28 12.80 -5.95
CA ILE A 42 -1.98 13.30 -5.51
C ILE A 42 -1.10 13.66 -6.72
N LEU A 43 -0.15 14.57 -6.54
CA LEU A 43 0.91 14.89 -7.50
C LEU A 43 2.27 14.67 -6.82
N ILE A 44 3.21 14.04 -7.53
CA ILE A 44 4.46 13.54 -6.95
C ILE A 44 5.68 14.42 -7.25
N ASP A 45 5.65 15.20 -8.33
CA ASP A 45 6.85 15.97 -8.73
C ASP A 45 7.07 17.16 -7.78
N ASP A 46 8.17 17.12 -7.03
CA ASP A 46 8.61 18.16 -6.09
C ASP A 46 8.96 19.48 -6.80
N ASN A 47 9.25 19.44 -8.11
CA ASN A 47 9.53 20.63 -8.90
C ASN A 47 8.25 21.40 -9.29
N VAL A 48 7.09 20.78 -9.13
CA VAL A 48 5.80 21.44 -9.36
C VAL A 48 5.32 22.02 -8.04
N ASP A 49 4.97 23.31 -8.05
CA ASP A 49 4.43 24.02 -6.88
C ASP A 49 3.30 23.21 -6.23
N ARG A 50 3.26 23.19 -4.89
CA ARG A 50 2.29 22.45 -4.05
C ARG A 50 0.84 22.69 -4.46
N ASN A 51 0.55 23.81 -5.11
CA ASN A 51 -0.81 24.20 -5.49
C ASN A 51 -1.11 24.05 -7.00
N TRP A 52 -0.28 23.35 -7.77
CA TRP A 52 -0.43 23.08 -9.22
C TRP A 52 -0.42 24.30 -10.14
N PHE A 53 -0.52 25.51 -9.60
CA PHE A 53 -0.70 26.74 -10.38
C PHE A 53 0.36 26.95 -11.46
N ARG A 54 1.60 26.53 -11.21
CA ARG A 54 2.73 26.66 -12.14
C ARG A 54 2.86 25.51 -13.13
N LEU A 55 2.02 24.48 -13.05
CA LEU A 55 2.06 23.38 -13.99
C LEU A 55 1.51 23.86 -15.34
N GLN A 56 2.36 23.76 -16.36
CA GLN A 56 2.05 24.18 -17.72
C GLN A 56 1.10 23.18 -18.37
N LEU A 57 -0.06 23.67 -18.81
CA LEU A 57 -1.11 22.88 -19.44
C LEU A 57 -0.97 22.86 -20.96
N ALA A 58 -0.67 23.99 -21.57
CA ALA A 58 -0.30 24.12 -22.97
C ALA A 58 0.81 25.18 -23.07
N GLU A 59 1.44 25.32 -24.23
CA GLU A 59 2.48 26.34 -24.41
C GLU A 59 1.97 27.73 -23.97
N GLY A 60 2.67 28.33 -23.00
CA GLY A 60 2.32 29.62 -22.41
C GLY A 60 1.01 29.67 -21.60
N TYR A 61 0.38 28.53 -21.30
CA TYR A 61 -0.88 28.45 -20.57
C TYR A 61 -0.78 27.51 -19.37
N TYR A 62 -1.12 28.01 -18.18
CA TYR A 62 -0.92 27.32 -16.91
C TYR A 62 -2.24 27.12 -16.16
N TRP A 63 -2.22 26.26 -15.13
CA TRP A 63 -3.36 26.10 -14.23
C TRP A 63 -3.80 27.42 -13.58
N GLN A 64 -2.87 28.31 -13.27
CA GLN A 64 -3.18 29.64 -12.75
C GLN A 64 -4.05 30.47 -13.69
N ASP A 65 -3.78 30.39 -15.01
CA ASP A 65 -4.56 31.13 -16.01
C ASP A 65 -5.98 30.59 -16.09
N TRP A 66 -6.14 29.26 -16.09
CA TRP A 66 -7.47 28.64 -16.06
C TRP A 66 -8.23 29.01 -14.78
N TYR A 67 -7.58 28.90 -13.62
CA TYR A 67 -8.17 29.23 -12.34
C TYR A 67 -8.64 30.69 -12.29
N ASN A 68 -7.81 31.64 -12.71
CA ASN A 68 -8.16 33.06 -12.71
C ASN A 68 -9.36 33.36 -13.62
N GLN A 69 -9.45 32.70 -14.77
CA GLN A 69 -10.59 32.85 -15.69
C GLN A 69 -11.89 32.23 -15.16
N ASN A 70 -11.78 31.17 -14.33
CA ASN A 70 -12.92 30.40 -13.85
C ASN A 70 -13.25 30.62 -12.36
N ASN A 71 -12.51 31.45 -11.64
CA ASN A 71 -12.78 31.80 -10.24
C ASN A 71 -13.94 32.79 -10.14
N ASN A 72 -15.12 32.34 -10.55
CA ASN A 72 -16.37 33.09 -10.60
C ASN A 72 -17.53 32.25 -10.06
N ASP A 73 -18.68 32.87 -9.90
CA ASP A 73 -19.86 32.25 -9.30
C ASP A 73 -20.43 31.07 -10.10
N GLN A 74 -20.21 31.04 -11.42
CA GLN A 74 -20.73 29.99 -12.31
C GLN A 74 -19.94 28.68 -12.18
N ASN A 75 -18.65 28.76 -11.87
CA ASN A 75 -17.75 27.60 -11.80
C ASN A 75 -17.35 27.23 -10.36
N LYS A 76 -18.13 27.66 -9.36
CA LYS A 76 -17.87 27.43 -7.91
C LYS A 76 -17.52 25.98 -7.59
N ASP A 77 -18.22 25.01 -8.18
CA ASP A 77 -17.98 23.59 -7.91
C ASP A 77 -16.66 23.10 -8.50
N LEU A 78 -16.28 23.56 -9.69
CA LEU A 78 -14.99 23.21 -10.30
C LEU A 78 -13.83 23.85 -9.51
N ILE A 79 -14.00 25.08 -9.02
CA ILE A 79 -13.00 25.74 -8.18
C ILE A 79 -12.86 25.03 -6.83
N ARG A 80 -13.97 24.58 -6.23
CA ARG A 80 -13.95 23.76 -5.02
C ARG A 80 -13.24 22.43 -5.28
N ALA A 81 -13.53 21.77 -6.41
CA ALA A 81 -12.86 20.54 -6.83
C ALA A 81 -11.36 20.73 -6.94
N PHE A 82 -10.91 21.74 -7.68
CA PHE A 82 -9.50 22.09 -7.83
C PHE A 82 -8.82 22.28 -6.48
N ARG A 83 -9.42 23.07 -5.57
CA ARG A 83 -8.89 23.30 -4.21
C ARG A 83 -8.87 22.05 -3.33
N SER A 84 -9.75 21.07 -3.61
CA SER A 84 -9.83 19.83 -2.82
C SER A 84 -8.68 18.87 -3.11
N ILE A 85 -7.99 19.05 -4.24
CA ILE A 85 -6.86 18.20 -4.61
C ILE A 85 -5.64 18.66 -3.81
N LYS A 86 -5.41 18.00 -2.68
CA LYS A 86 -4.24 18.25 -1.83
C LYS A 86 -3.05 17.49 -2.38
N THR A 87 -2.01 18.19 -2.84
CA THR A 87 -0.72 17.55 -3.05
C THR A 87 -0.08 17.23 -1.70
N ARG A 88 0.47 16.03 -1.57
CA ARG A 88 1.37 15.68 -0.49
C ARG A 88 2.79 15.79 -1.06
N GLN A 89 3.61 16.66 -0.50
CA GLN A 89 5.07 16.67 -0.71
C GLN A 89 5.77 16.43 0.64
N PRO A 90 6.83 15.60 0.72
CA PRO A 90 7.28 14.63 -0.28
C PRO A 90 6.41 13.37 -0.23
N PHE A 91 6.12 12.80 -1.40
CA PHE A 91 5.27 11.61 -1.50
C PHE A 91 5.96 10.36 -0.95
N PHE A 92 7.27 10.25 -1.19
CA PHE A 92 8.11 9.25 -0.55
C PHE A 92 8.66 9.84 0.73
N SER A 93 8.23 9.27 1.85
CA SER A 93 8.85 9.55 3.13
C SER A 93 10.29 9.05 3.12
N SER A 94 11.11 9.54 4.04
CA SER A 94 12.43 8.95 4.30
C SER A 94 12.34 7.46 4.62
N ASN A 95 11.19 6.96 5.09
CA ASN A 95 10.96 5.53 5.27
C ASN A 95 10.77 4.80 3.93
N ASP A 96 10.07 5.36 2.94
CA ASP A 96 9.90 4.73 1.63
C ASP A 96 11.24 4.52 0.91
N ILE A 97 12.15 5.49 1.05
CA ILE A 97 13.51 5.42 0.52
C ILE A 97 14.28 4.28 1.21
N VAL A 98 14.24 4.22 2.54
CA VAL A 98 14.88 3.15 3.34
C VAL A 98 14.24 1.77 3.07
N GLU A 99 12.96 1.72 2.73
CA GLU A 99 12.19 0.50 2.44
C GLU A 99 12.43 -0.08 1.04
N GLY A 100 13.27 0.57 0.22
CA GLY A 100 13.73 0.01 -1.05
C GLY A 100 13.09 0.62 -2.28
N LEU A 101 12.53 1.84 -2.20
CA LEU A 101 12.10 2.59 -3.38
C LEU A 101 13.21 2.73 -4.44
N GLU A 102 14.46 2.92 -4.01
CA GLU A 102 15.63 2.99 -4.91
C GLU A 102 15.98 1.65 -5.58
N LEU A 103 15.36 0.54 -5.15
CA LEU A 103 15.64 -0.80 -5.67
C LEU A 103 14.73 -1.18 -6.84
N PHE A 104 13.80 -0.31 -7.24
CA PHE A 104 12.94 -0.56 -8.39
C PHE A 104 12.71 0.66 -9.28
N GLU A 105 12.66 0.42 -10.58
CA GLU A 105 12.36 1.42 -11.62
C GLU A 105 11.12 0.98 -12.41
N VAL A 106 10.30 1.94 -12.82
CA VAL A 106 9.14 1.66 -13.68
C VAL A 106 9.30 2.39 -15.01
N LYS A 107 9.36 1.59 -16.07
CA LYS A 107 9.59 2.04 -17.44
C LYS A 107 8.36 1.88 -18.30
N LEU A 108 8.14 2.87 -19.15
CA LEU A 108 7.22 2.79 -20.28
C LEU A 108 8.00 3.17 -21.54
N ASN A 109 8.12 2.24 -22.49
CA ASN A 109 8.91 2.42 -23.71
C ASN A 109 10.35 2.89 -23.42
N ALA A 110 11.02 2.23 -22.46
CA ALA A 110 12.39 2.53 -21.99
C ALA A 110 12.58 3.94 -21.36
N LYS A 111 11.50 4.63 -20.98
CA LYS A 111 11.56 5.89 -20.24
C LYS A 111 10.97 5.74 -18.84
N ASP A 112 11.61 6.38 -17.88
CA ASP A 112 11.18 6.40 -16.48
C ASP A 112 10.16 7.53 -16.23
N TYR A 113 9.13 7.21 -15.44
CA TYR A 113 8.11 8.17 -15.03
C TYR A 113 7.84 8.02 -13.54
N SER A 114 8.13 9.07 -12.76
CA SER A 114 7.96 9.05 -11.30
C SER A 114 6.52 8.77 -10.87
N ALA A 115 5.55 9.26 -11.66
CA ALA A 115 4.14 8.98 -11.46
C ALA A 115 3.82 7.47 -11.53
N PHE A 116 4.47 6.71 -12.41
CA PHE A 116 4.24 5.27 -12.54
C PHE A 116 4.98 4.48 -11.49
N GLN A 117 6.19 4.92 -11.11
CA GLN A 117 6.90 4.33 -9.99
C GLN A 117 6.06 4.41 -8.70
N ALA A 118 5.47 5.57 -8.42
CA ALA A 118 4.54 5.76 -7.31
C ALA A 118 3.26 4.93 -7.43
N ALA A 119 2.66 4.89 -8.62
CA ALA A 119 1.45 4.11 -8.86
C ALA A 119 1.69 2.61 -8.60
N VAL A 120 2.82 2.07 -9.05
CA VAL A 120 3.23 0.69 -8.76
C VAL A 120 3.52 0.49 -7.27
N TRP A 121 4.28 1.39 -6.63
CA TRP A 121 4.60 1.32 -5.20
C TRP A 121 3.36 1.26 -4.30
N HIS A 122 2.33 2.01 -4.67
CA HIS A 122 1.09 2.12 -3.90
C HIS A 122 -0.06 1.26 -4.44
N GLU A 123 0.19 0.46 -5.48
CA GLU A 123 -0.83 -0.36 -6.17
C GLU A 123 -2.08 0.48 -6.49
N SER A 124 -1.82 1.64 -7.08
CA SER A 124 -2.79 2.73 -7.24
C SER A 124 -3.00 3.03 -8.72
N PRO A 125 -4.25 3.32 -9.15
CA PRO A 125 -4.49 3.82 -10.49
C PRO A 125 -3.85 5.19 -10.68
N VAL A 126 -3.62 5.54 -11.94
CA VAL A 126 -3.24 6.90 -12.34
C VAL A 126 -4.43 7.62 -12.95
N THR A 127 -4.40 8.95 -12.92
CA THR A 127 -5.26 9.78 -13.77
C THR A 127 -4.38 10.62 -14.68
N SER A 128 -4.76 10.70 -15.95
CA SER A 128 -4.02 11.42 -16.99
C SER A 128 -4.96 12.35 -17.74
N PHE A 129 -4.41 13.41 -18.34
CA PHE A 129 -5.09 14.10 -19.40
C PHE A 129 -5.00 13.28 -20.71
N PRO A 130 -6.09 13.16 -21.50
CA PRO A 130 -6.11 12.37 -22.73
C PRO A 130 -5.47 13.13 -23.92
N THR A 131 -4.21 13.56 -23.77
CA THR A 131 -3.54 14.42 -24.77
C THR A 131 -3.07 13.66 -26.01
N ARG A 132 -2.55 12.44 -25.83
CA ARG A 132 -1.95 11.57 -26.86
C ARG A 132 -1.80 10.14 -26.34
N VAL A 133 -1.50 9.18 -27.23
CA VAL A 133 -1.08 7.83 -26.82
C VAL A 133 0.26 7.92 -26.08
N PRO A 134 0.44 7.25 -24.93
CA PRO A 134 -0.48 6.28 -24.30
C PRO A 134 -1.34 6.86 -23.17
N TRP A 135 -1.46 8.19 -23.05
CA TRP A 135 -2.20 8.85 -21.97
C TRP A 135 -3.72 8.81 -22.15
N ASN A 136 -4.18 8.47 -23.35
CA ASN A 136 -5.58 8.22 -23.68
C ASN A 136 -5.90 6.73 -23.86
N THR A 137 -5.13 5.84 -23.22
CA THR A 137 -5.36 4.39 -23.20
C THR A 137 -5.39 3.88 -21.75
N SER A 138 -6.19 2.84 -21.50
CA SER A 138 -6.23 2.13 -20.21
C SER A 138 -6.45 0.63 -20.45
N PRO A 139 -5.74 -0.27 -19.76
CA PRO A 139 -4.60 0.02 -18.88
C PRO A 139 -3.36 0.49 -19.67
N ILE A 140 -2.38 1.06 -18.97
CA ILE A 140 -1.06 1.38 -19.53
C ILE A 140 -0.10 0.24 -19.17
N PRO A 141 0.50 -0.46 -20.16
CA PRO A 141 1.50 -1.48 -19.89
C PRO A 141 2.83 -0.84 -19.50
N VAL A 142 3.44 -1.33 -18.42
CA VAL A 142 4.73 -0.87 -17.91
C VAL A 142 5.68 -2.04 -17.64
N GLU A 143 6.97 -1.75 -17.64
CA GLU A 143 8.03 -2.67 -17.22
C GLU A 143 8.54 -2.26 -15.84
N VAL A 144 8.43 -3.17 -14.87
CA VAL A 144 8.93 -2.98 -13.51
C VAL A 144 10.26 -3.72 -13.40
N ASN A 145 11.32 -2.96 -13.16
CA ASN A 145 12.67 -3.49 -13.01
C ASN A 145 13.06 -3.44 -11.54
N GLU A 146 13.39 -4.57 -10.94
CA GLU A 146 13.72 -4.69 -9.52
C GLU A 146 15.08 -5.36 -9.35
N ILE A 147 15.86 -4.91 -8.37
CA ILE A 147 17.08 -5.61 -7.97
C ILE A 147 16.72 -6.64 -6.90
N ASN A 148 16.94 -7.91 -7.21
CA ASN A 148 16.71 -8.99 -6.26
C ASN A 148 17.80 -9.04 -5.17
N LYS A 149 17.63 -9.90 -4.17
CA LYS A 149 18.57 -10.04 -3.05
C LYS A 149 19.99 -10.49 -3.46
N ASP A 150 20.15 -11.02 -4.66
CA ASP A 150 21.43 -11.46 -5.22
C ASP A 150 22.08 -10.37 -6.09
N GLY A 151 21.51 -9.15 -6.13
CA GLY A 151 21.99 -8.04 -6.94
C GLY A 151 21.68 -8.18 -8.43
N LYS A 152 20.82 -9.13 -8.83
CA LYS A 152 20.41 -9.31 -10.22
C LYS A 152 19.17 -8.47 -10.52
N LEU A 153 19.19 -7.81 -11.67
CA LEU A 153 18.04 -7.11 -12.22
C LEU A 153 17.00 -8.14 -12.71
N ILE A 154 15.78 -8.02 -12.23
CA ILE A 154 14.60 -8.76 -12.70
C ILE A 154 13.67 -7.75 -13.37
N SER A 155 13.17 -8.08 -14.55
CA SER A 155 12.22 -7.25 -15.28
C SER A 155 10.90 -7.99 -15.42
N ASN A 156 9.81 -7.37 -14.96
CA ASN A 156 8.45 -7.91 -15.03
C ASN A 156 7.54 -6.94 -15.78
N LYS A 157 6.57 -7.48 -16.52
CA LYS A 157 5.51 -6.67 -17.12
C LYS A 157 4.38 -6.47 -16.12
N SER A 158 3.87 -5.26 -16.04
CA SER A 158 2.72 -4.89 -15.21
C SER A 158 1.79 -3.95 -15.99
N GLU A 159 0.59 -3.74 -15.47
CA GLU A 159 -0.43 -2.88 -16.05
C GLU A 159 -0.93 -1.90 -14.99
N ILE A 160 -1.07 -0.63 -15.38
CA ILE A 160 -1.58 0.43 -14.50
C ILE A 160 -2.87 0.97 -15.10
N ASP A 161 -3.95 0.93 -14.34
CA ASP A 161 -5.22 1.56 -14.72
C ASP A 161 -5.04 3.07 -14.87
N ASN A 162 -5.39 3.58 -16.05
CA ASN A 162 -5.26 4.99 -16.39
C ASN A 162 -6.64 5.63 -16.59
N ILE A 163 -7.09 6.36 -15.59
CA ILE A 163 -8.39 7.03 -15.60
C ILE A 163 -8.24 8.38 -16.32
N TYR A 164 -8.47 8.37 -17.64
CA TYR A 164 -8.39 9.57 -18.50
C TYR A 164 -9.74 10.11 -18.96
N SER A 165 -10.85 9.39 -18.70
CA SER A 165 -12.22 9.81 -19.04
C SER A 165 -13.24 9.27 -18.02
N MET A 166 -14.45 9.84 -18.03
CA MET A 166 -15.55 9.32 -17.20
C MET A 166 -15.95 7.88 -17.55
N SER A 167 -15.86 7.48 -18.82
CA SER A 167 -16.21 6.10 -19.20
C SER A 167 -15.27 5.07 -18.58
N ILE A 168 -13.99 5.41 -18.35
CA ILE A 168 -13.04 4.52 -17.69
C ILE A 168 -13.35 4.39 -16.20
N ILE A 169 -13.69 5.50 -15.52
CA ILE A 169 -14.03 5.41 -14.09
C ILE A 169 -15.30 4.59 -13.88
N ASP A 170 -16.31 4.74 -14.75
CA ASP A 170 -17.55 3.96 -14.68
C ASP A 170 -17.29 2.47 -14.90
N MET A 171 -16.33 2.12 -15.78
CA MET A 171 -15.89 0.74 -16.01
C MET A 171 -15.21 0.15 -14.79
N LEU A 172 -14.31 0.89 -14.13
CA LEU A 172 -13.51 0.42 -13.00
C LEU A 172 -14.25 0.50 -11.65
N GLU A 173 -15.35 1.24 -11.57
CA GLU A 173 -16.09 1.48 -10.32
C GLU A 173 -16.48 0.20 -9.56
N PRO A 174 -16.99 -0.87 -10.20
CA PRO A 174 -17.30 -2.12 -9.50
C PRO A 174 -16.09 -2.72 -8.79
N ASP A 175 -14.94 -2.77 -9.46
CA ASP A 175 -13.70 -3.34 -8.92
C ASP A 175 -13.13 -2.45 -7.82
N LEU A 176 -13.14 -1.12 -8.00
CA LEU A 176 -12.72 -0.16 -6.98
C LEU A 176 -13.57 -0.28 -5.71
N LEU A 177 -14.89 -0.43 -5.85
CA LEU A 177 -15.81 -0.62 -4.73
C LEU A 177 -15.64 -1.99 -4.07
N ASN A 178 -15.40 -3.05 -4.85
CA ASN A 178 -15.16 -4.39 -4.30
C ASN A 178 -13.84 -4.43 -3.53
N ASN A 179 -12.76 -3.92 -4.14
CA ASN A 179 -11.47 -3.77 -3.51
C ASN A 179 -11.57 -2.96 -2.22
N ARG A 180 -12.39 -1.90 -2.18
CA ARG A 180 -12.63 -1.14 -0.95
C ARG A 180 -13.35 -1.94 0.14
N LYS A 181 -14.28 -2.83 -0.21
CA LYS A 181 -15.01 -3.68 0.74
C LYS A 181 -14.17 -4.84 1.27
N GLU A 182 -13.29 -5.38 0.43
CA GLU A 182 -12.47 -6.56 0.77
C GLU A 182 -11.13 -6.21 1.43
N SER A 183 -10.58 -5.03 1.12
CA SER A 183 -9.28 -4.62 1.63
C SER A 183 -9.34 -3.96 3.00
N ILE A 184 -8.47 -4.43 3.87
CA ILE A 184 -8.25 -3.87 5.19
C ILE A 184 -7.56 -2.51 5.04
N GLN A 185 -8.26 -1.46 5.45
CA GLN A 185 -7.80 -0.08 5.25
C GLN A 185 -6.92 0.43 6.40
N SER A 186 -6.82 -0.33 7.50
CA SER A 186 -6.04 0.02 8.70
C SER A 186 -5.82 -1.17 9.62
N GLY A 187 -4.78 -1.13 10.45
CA GLY A 187 -4.61 -2.14 11.50
C GLY A 187 -5.72 -2.14 12.56
N LYS A 188 -6.42 -1.01 12.75
CA LYS A 188 -7.63 -0.94 13.59
C LYS A 188 -8.73 -1.88 13.08
N GLU A 189 -8.90 -1.99 11.76
CA GLU A 189 -9.91 -2.87 11.17
C GLU A 189 -9.57 -4.35 11.41
N ILE A 190 -8.28 -4.73 11.40
CA ILE A 190 -7.84 -6.09 11.78
C ILE A 190 -8.26 -6.40 13.22
N LEU A 191 -8.12 -5.44 14.14
CA LEU A 191 -8.50 -5.61 15.54
C LEU A 191 -10.01 -5.72 15.72
N GLU A 192 -10.78 -4.84 15.08
CA GLU A 192 -12.24 -4.84 15.14
C GLU A 192 -12.83 -6.14 14.57
N ARG A 193 -12.22 -6.68 13.51
CA ARG A 193 -12.61 -7.93 12.86
C ARG A 193 -11.83 -9.16 13.35
N LYS A 194 -11.05 -9.06 14.44
CA LYS A 194 -10.18 -10.15 14.94
C LYS A 194 -10.91 -11.47 15.11
N LYS A 195 -12.12 -11.44 15.68
CA LYS A 195 -12.95 -12.64 15.92
C LYS A 195 -13.48 -13.27 14.63
N GLU A 196 -13.64 -12.49 13.57
CA GLU A 196 -14.05 -12.96 12.24
C GLU A 196 -12.86 -13.55 11.49
N ILE A 197 -11.71 -12.87 11.51
CA ILE A 197 -10.52 -13.20 10.71
C ILE A 197 -9.70 -14.34 11.33
N CYS A 198 -9.59 -14.35 12.66
CA CYS A 198 -8.67 -15.25 13.38
C CYS A 198 -9.13 -15.57 14.81
N PRO A 199 -10.25 -16.28 14.98
CA PRO A 199 -10.81 -16.59 16.30
C PRO A 199 -9.87 -17.43 17.21
N LEU A 200 -8.96 -18.23 16.64
CA LEU A 200 -8.07 -19.15 17.37
C LEU A 200 -6.65 -18.61 17.56
N VAL A 201 -6.37 -17.39 17.13
CA VAL A 201 -5.10 -16.70 17.36
C VAL A 201 -5.32 -15.59 18.38
N ASP A 202 -4.47 -15.49 19.39
CA ASP A 202 -4.60 -14.46 20.43
C ASP A 202 -3.51 -13.39 20.30
N PHE A 203 -3.90 -12.12 20.36
CA PHE A 203 -2.97 -11.00 20.31
C PHE A 203 -2.60 -10.59 21.73
N CYS A 204 -1.31 -10.56 22.02
CA CYS A 204 -0.74 -10.13 23.27
C CYS A 204 0.46 -9.21 23.03
N GLY A 205 1.21 -8.89 24.09
CA GLY A 205 2.37 -8.01 23.99
C GLY A 205 2.04 -6.67 23.35
N LYS A 206 2.80 -6.30 22.32
CA LYS A 206 2.68 -5.01 21.61
C LYS A 206 1.87 -5.08 20.32
N THR A 207 1.32 -6.24 19.98
CA THR A 207 0.61 -6.47 18.71
C THR A 207 -0.51 -5.46 18.47
N GLN A 208 -1.38 -5.25 19.46
CA GLN A 208 -2.52 -4.33 19.31
C GLN A 208 -2.04 -2.87 19.19
N GLU A 209 -1.08 -2.47 20.02
CA GLU A 209 -0.47 -1.14 19.97
C GLU A 209 0.13 -0.86 18.58
N HIS A 210 0.87 -1.81 18.02
CA HIS A 210 1.48 -1.64 16.69
C HIS A 210 0.45 -1.62 15.57
N LEU A 211 -0.63 -2.39 15.66
CA LEU A 211 -1.72 -2.31 14.67
C LEU A 211 -2.44 -0.96 14.72
N LEU A 212 -2.55 -0.33 15.90
CA LEU A 212 -3.20 0.98 16.06
C LEU A 212 -2.30 2.16 15.70
N SER A 213 -1.02 2.09 16.05
CA SER A 213 -0.06 3.19 15.90
C SER A 213 0.86 3.05 14.67
N GLY A 214 0.96 1.85 14.11
CA GLY A 214 1.82 1.55 12.98
C GLY A 214 1.33 2.20 11.69
N SER A 215 2.23 2.91 11.02
CA SER A 215 2.00 3.44 9.68
C SER A 215 2.26 2.36 8.62
N PHE A 216 1.48 1.28 8.64
CA PHE A 216 1.59 0.21 7.65
C PHE A 216 0.92 0.60 6.33
N SER A 217 1.56 0.26 5.21
CA SER A 217 0.90 0.35 3.90
C SER A 217 -0.21 -0.70 3.79
N LYS A 218 -1.13 -0.50 2.83
CA LYS A 218 -2.22 -1.44 2.54
C LYS A 218 -1.70 -2.86 2.26
N THR A 219 -0.71 -3.01 1.39
CA THR A 219 -0.08 -4.30 1.07
C THR A 219 0.49 -4.99 2.32
N ILE A 220 1.11 -4.23 3.24
CA ILE A 220 1.60 -4.79 4.49
C ILE A 220 0.45 -5.24 5.39
N LEU A 221 -0.64 -4.47 5.48
CA LEU A 221 -1.83 -4.86 6.25
C LEU A 221 -2.50 -6.11 5.68
N GLU A 222 -2.54 -6.27 4.36
CA GLU A 222 -3.03 -7.48 3.69
C GLU A 222 -2.12 -8.67 3.98
N GLN A 223 -0.79 -8.52 3.89
CA GLN A 223 0.15 -9.58 4.27
C GLN A 223 0.07 -9.95 5.76
N VAL A 224 -0.19 -8.98 6.64
CA VAL A 224 -0.45 -9.22 8.06
C VAL A 224 -1.73 -10.03 8.25
N LYS A 225 -2.82 -9.63 7.58
CA LYS A 225 -4.11 -10.35 7.59
C LYS A 225 -3.91 -11.79 7.10
N ASP A 226 -3.30 -11.98 5.94
CA ASP A 226 -3.07 -13.28 5.32
C ASP A 226 -2.21 -14.18 6.21
N SER A 227 -1.16 -13.60 6.82
CA SER A 227 -0.31 -14.32 7.78
C SER A 227 -1.11 -14.81 8.98
N ILE A 228 -1.93 -13.95 9.58
CA ILE A 228 -2.70 -14.27 10.78
C ILE A 228 -3.85 -15.25 10.45
N THR A 229 -4.47 -15.14 9.28
CA THR A 229 -5.44 -16.13 8.77
C THR A 229 -4.77 -17.48 8.54
N GLY A 230 -3.55 -17.52 7.99
CA GLY A 230 -2.77 -18.74 7.87
C GLY A 230 -2.45 -19.40 9.22
N LEU A 231 -2.09 -18.60 10.24
CA LEU A 231 -1.92 -19.08 11.61
C LEU A 231 -3.23 -19.66 12.16
N ASN A 232 -4.36 -18.98 11.93
CA ASN A 232 -5.68 -19.46 12.37
C ASN A 232 -6.05 -20.79 11.72
N SER A 233 -5.87 -20.93 10.40
CA SER A 233 -6.15 -22.18 9.68
C SER A 233 -5.28 -23.33 10.19
N PHE A 234 -4.03 -23.05 10.56
CA PHE A 234 -3.19 -24.04 11.25
C PHE A 234 -3.78 -24.44 12.60
N CYS A 235 -4.20 -23.48 13.45
CA CYS A 235 -4.85 -23.79 14.73
C CYS A 235 -6.13 -24.62 14.55
N GLU A 236 -6.93 -24.38 13.51
CA GLU A 236 -8.12 -25.18 13.20
C GLU A 236 -7.74 -26.65 12.93
N LYS A 237 -6.77 -26.86 12.04
CA LYS A 237 -6.27 -28.21 11.70
C LYS A 237 -5.59 -28.89 12.89
N TRP A 238 -4.91 -28.14 13.75
CA TRP A 238 -4.26 -28.65 14.96
C TRP A 238 -5.28 -29.10 16.01
N ASN A 239 -6.32 -28.28 16.25
CA ASN A 239 -7.42 -28.62 17.14
C ASN A 239 -8.23 -29.82 16.63
N ALA A 240 -8.42 -29.93 15.31
CA ALA A 240 -9.05 -31.08 14.67
C ALA A 240 -8.18 -32.36 14.68
N GLY A 241 -6.93 -32.29 15.15
CA GLY A 241 -6.01 -33.43 15.18
C GLY A 241 -5.43 -33.83 13.83
N ILE A 242 -5.60 -33.01 12.80
CA ILE A 242 -5.01 -33.22 11.46
C ILE A 242 -3.49 -33.01 11.51
N PHE A 243 -3.06 -32.04 12.31
CA PHE A 243 -1.66 -31.86 12.67
C PHE A 243 -1.46 -32.34 14.11
N GLU A 244 -0.47 -33.20 14.33
CA GLU A 244 -0.13 -33.69 15.67
C GLU A 244 0.60 -32.60 16.48
N ASN A 245 1.51 -31.88 15.82
CA ASN A 245 2.37 -30.89 16.44
C ASN A 245 2.56 -29.63 15.58
N TYR A 246 3.05 -28.59 16.23
CA TYR A 246 3.61 -27.42 15.56
C TYR A 246 4.84 -27.78 14.73
N SER A 247 4.85 -27.31 13.48
CA SER A 247 6.03 -27.26 12.63
C SER A 247 5.87 -26.17 11.56
N HIS A 248 6.98 -25.61 11.07
CA HIS A 248 6.94 -24.63 9.97
C HIS A 248 6.35 -25.23 8.68
N GLU A 249 6.51 -26.54 8.47
CA GLU A 249 5.92 -27.25 7.34
C GLU A 249 4.39 -27.33 7.44
N ASN A 250 3.86 -27.61 8.63
CA ASN A 250 2.42 -27.67 8.85
C ASN A 250 1.76 -26.28 8.69
N LEU A 251 2.45 -25.19 9.06
CA LEU A 251 2.01 -23.83 8.74
C LEU A 251 1.87 -23.61 7.24
N ARG A 252 2.85 -24.05 6.43
CA ARG A 252 2.78 -23.96 4.96
C ARG A 252 1.62 -24.79 4.40
N LYS A 253 1.42 -26.01 4.89
CA LYS A 253 0.26 -26.87 4.53
C LYS A 253 -1.09 -26.26 4.96
N ALA A 254 -1.09 -25.34 5.91
CA ALA A 254 -2.27 -24.57 6.31
C ALA A 254 -2.52 -23.33 5.43
N GLY A 255 -1.67 -23.07 4.42
CA GLY A 255 -1.82 -21.95 3.49
C GLY A 255 -1.02 -20.70 3.89
N LEU A 256 -0.13 -20.79 4.88
CA LEU A 256 0.77 -19.69 5.21
C LEU A 256 1.91 -19.62 4.19
N ASN A 257 1.81 -18.67 3.26
CA ASN A 257 2.72 -18.52 2.12
C ASN A 257 4.02 -17.75 2.44
N HIS A 258 4.03 -17.02 3.56
CA HIS A 258 5.20 -16.25 3.98
C HIS A 258 6.26 -17.13 4.65
N ASN A 259 7.52 -16.70 4.60
CA ASN A 259 8.61 -17.45 5.20
C ASN A 259 8.56 -17.35 6.73
N VAL A 260 8.64 -18.50 7.39
CA VAL A 260 8.72 -18.62 8.84
C VAL A 260 10.13 -19.05 9.23
N SER A 261 10.68 -18.45 10.28
CA SER A 261 11.94 -18.88 10.86
C SER A 261 11.97 -18.62 12.37
N GLY A 262 12.83 -19.34 13.09
CA GLY A 262 13.17 -19.06 14.49
C GLY A 262 14.29 -18.03 14.63
N GLU A 263 14.50 -17.56 15.84
CA GLU A 263 15.64 -16.72 16.20
C GLU A 263 16.96 -17.51 16.22
N SER A 264 18.07 -16.81 15.94
CA SER A 264 19.39 -17.44 15.94
C SER A 264 19.91 -17.68 17.37
N PRO A 265 20.81 -18.67 17.57
CA PRO A 265 21.46 -18.89 18.86
C PRO A 265 22.14 -17.64 19.43
N THR A 266 22.77 -16.83 18.57
CA THR A 266 23.43 -15.57 18.96
C THR A 266 22.46 -14.59 19.62
N VAL A 267 21.23 -14.51 19.11
CA VAL A 267 20.16 -13.66 19.70
C VAL A 267 19.66 -14.27 21.00
N LEU A 268 19.41 -15.59 21.01
CA LEU A 268 18.82 -16.29 22.15
C LEU A 268 19.76 -16.38 23.36
N GLN A 269 21.08 -16.40 23.14
CA GLN A 269 22.11 -16.44 24.18
C GLN A 269 22.46 -15.06 24.75
N ASN A 270 22.03 -13.97 24.10
CA ASN A 270 22.23 -12.61 24.61
C ASN A 270 20.98 -12.17 25.40
N PRO A 271 21.05 -11.98 26.73
CA PRO A 271 19.88 -11.64 27.54
C PRO A 271 19.15 -10.36 27.11
N ALA A 272 19.90 -9.34 26.66
CA ALA A 272 19.32 -8.08 26.22
C ALA A 272 18.49 -8.29 24.94
N LEU A 273 19.03 -8.99 23.95
CA LEU A 273 18.34 -9.27 22.69
C LEU A 273 17.19 -10.26 22.88
N ARG A 274 17.37 -11.28 23.72
CA ARG A 274 16.34 -12.25 24.08
C ARG A 274 15.13 -11.57 24.71
N SER A 275 15.35 -10.64 25.65
CA SER A 275 14.26 -9.97 26.37
C SER A 275 13.30 -9.18 25.46
N GLU A 276 13.75 -8.75 24.27
CA GLU A 276 12.90 -8.10 23.27
C GLU A 276 11.89 -9.05 22.60
N ARG A 277 12.14 -10.36 22.64
CA ARG A 277 11.23 -11.40 22.13
C ARG A 277 10.36 -12.02 23.21
N GLU A 278 10.48 -11.56 24.45
CA GLU A 278 9.67 -12.09 25.55
C GLU A 278 8.45 -11.22 25.77
N PHE A 279 7.27 -11.81 25.60
CA PHE A 279 5.99 -11.11 25.74
C PHE A 279 5.11 -11.80 26.78
N TRP A 280 4.29 -11.00 27.44
CA TRP A 280 3.32 -11.50 28.41
C TRP A 280 2.12 -12.11 27.68
N LEU A 281 1.77 -13.34 28.05
CA LEU A 281 0.54 -14.00 27.66
C LEU A 281 -0.65 -13.47 28.49
N PRO A 282 -1.91 -13.69 28.04
CA PRO A 282 -3.09 -13.22 28.76
C PRO A 282 -3.27 -13.80 30.18
N ASP A 283 -2.67 -14.95 30.46
CA ASP A 283 -2.67 -15.58 31.79
C ASP A 283 -1.63 -14.98 32.75
N GLY A 284 -0.82 -14.02 32.28
CA GLY A 284 0.23 -13.37 33.05
C GLY A 284 1.55 -14.14 33.07
N SER A 285 1.70 -15.23 32.33
CA SER A 285 3.00 -15.86 32.07
C SER A 285 3.78 -15.06 31.02
N LYS A 286 5.11 -15.21 31.02
CA LYS A 286 5.99 -14.55 30.05
C LYS A 286 6.70 -15.60 29.22
N GLU A 287 6.45 -15.58 27.92
CA GLU A 287 6.98 -16.59 27.00
C GLU A 287 7.90 -15.98 25.95
N LEU A 288 8.75 -16.82 25.37
CA LEU A 288 9.68 -16.44 24.31
C LEU A 288 9.05 -16.65 22.92
N PHE A 289 8.89 -15.56 22.19
CA PHE A 289 8.31 -15.54 20.84
C PHE A 289 9.43 -15.61 19.80
N GLU A 290 10.14 -16.74 19.78
CA GLU A 290 11.29 -16.96 18.89
C GLU A 290 10.88 -17.13 17.42
N ASN A 291 9.66 -17.63 17.16
CA ASN A 291 9.18 -17.84 15.80
C ASN A 291 8.68 -16.53 15.22
N HIS A 292 9.03 -16.26 13.97
CA HIS A 292 8.57 -15.07 13.28
C HIS A 292 8.30 -15.32 11.80
N ILE A 293 7.24 -14.65 11.32
CA ILE A 293 6.89 -14.59 9.90
C ILE A 293 7.59 -13.38 9.28
N LYS A 294 8.20 -13.58 8.12
CA LYS A 294 8.86 -12.55 7.33
C LYS A 294 7.91 -12.08 6.23
N ILE A 295 7.42 -10.86 6.37
CA ILE A 295 6.65 -10.19 5.32
C ILE A 295 7.51 -9.08 4.68
N ALA A 296 6.96 -8.36 3.69
CA ALA A 296 7.69 -7.34 2.95
C ALA A 296 8.22 -6.21 3.85
N LYS A 297 9.16 -5.42 3.32
CA LYS A 297 9.71 -4.21 3.98
C LYS A 297 10.34 -4.48 5.36
N GLY A 298 10.90 -5.68 5.55
CA GLY A 298 11.58 -6.04 6.79
C GLY A 298 10.66 -6.24 8.01
N ILE A 299 9.33 -6.21 7.81
CA ILE A 299 8.36 -6.42 8.88
C ILE A 299 8.37 -7.89 9.32
N ARG A 300 8.16 -8.08 10.61
CA ARG A 300 8.15 -9.36 11.32
C ARG A 300 6.90 -9.47 12.16
N ILE A 301 6.29 -10.65 12.14
CA ILE A 301 5.20 -11.04 13.03
C ILE A 301 5.78 -12.11 13.96
N HIS A 302 6.09 -11.75 15.21
CA HIS A 302 6.57 -12.72 16.19
C HIS A 302 5.41 -13.41 16.88
N PHE A 303 5.51 -14.73 16.99
CA PHE A 303 4.46 -15.57 17.55
C PHE A 303 5.03 -16.71 18.40
N TYR A 304 4.19 -17.20 19.30
CA TYR A 304 4.43 -18.32 20.18
C TYR A 304 3.34 -19.39 19.94
N PRO A 305 3.71 -20.60 19.47
CA PRO A 305 2.79 -21.73 19.43
C PRO A 305 2.70 -22.33 20.84
N ASP A 306 1.47 -22.50 21.34
CA ASP A 306 1.17 -23.17 22.60
C ASP A 306 0.65 -24.58 22.31
N PRO A 307 1.47 -25.62 22.52
CA PRO A 307 1.07 -27.00 22.23
C PRO A 307 0.02 -27.56 23.19
N GLU A 308 -0.02 -27.06 24.43
CA GLU A 308 -0.95 -27.56 25.45
C GLU A 308 -2.38 -27.14 25.11
N ASN A 309 -2.56 -25.88 24.73
CA ASN A 309 -3.87 -25.34 24.37
C ASN A 309 -4.14 -25.35 22.87
N LYS A 310 -3.18 -25.80 22.04
CA LYS A 310 -3.23 -25.80 20.57
C LYS A 310 -3.64 -24.45 19.98
N LYS A 311 -3.01 -23.40 20.52
CA LYS A 311 -3.23 -22.00 20.13
C LYS A 311 -1.95 -21.37 19.62
N ILE A 312 -2.09 -20.23 18.96
CA ILE A 312 -0.96 -19.36 18.62
C ILE A 312 -1.20 -17.99 19.22
N TYR A 313 -0.17 -17.46 19.87
CA TYR A 313 -0.14 -16.11 20.40
C TYR A 313 0.75 -15.24 19.50
N VAL A 314 0.32 -14.02 19.18
CA VAL A 314 1.11 -13.04 18.42
C VAL A 314 1.47 -11.89 19.35
N GLY A 315 2.77 -11.70 19.58
CA GLY A 315 3.30 -10.75 20.58
C GLY A 315 3.84 -9.45 19.97
N TYR A 316 4.18 -9.47 18.68
CA TYR A 316 4.76 -8.32 17.99
C TYR A 316 4.46 -8.34 16.48
N ILE A 317 4.11 -7.18 15.93
CA ILE A 317 4.06 -6.90 14.49
C ILE A 317 4.83 -5.61 14.24
N GLY A 318 5.89 -5.63 13.45
CA GLY A 318 6.68 -4.41 13.20
C GLY A 318 8.03 -4.69 12.57
N SER A 319 8.90 -3.69 12.50
CA SER A 319 10.24 -3.83 11.95
C SER A 319 11.06 -4.90 12.66
N HIS A 320 12.11 -5.37 12.00
CA HIS A 320 13.03 -6.34 12.59
C HIS A 320 13.58 -5.86 13.95
N LEU A 321 13.43 -6.69 14.99
CA LEU A 321 14.01 -6.43 16.31
C LEU A 321 15.55 -6.44 16.28
N ARG A 322 16.20 -5.87 17.30
CA ARG A 322 17.67 -5.72 17.28
C ARG A 322 18.37 -7.07 17.23
N LEU A 323 19.52 -7.10 16.56
CA LEU A 323 20.37 -8.29 16.37
C LEU A 323 21.76 -8.14 17.00
N LYS A 324 22.16 -6.92 17.40
CA LYS A 324 23.45 -6.59 18.00
C LYS A 324 23.28 -5.47 18.99
#